data_AF-A0A2C5UZE9-F1
#
_entry.id   AF-A0A2C5UZE9-F1
#
_cell.length_a   1.000
_cell.length_b   1.000
_cell.length_c   1.000
_cell.angle_alpha   90.00
_cell.angle_beta   90.00
_cell.angle_gamma   90.00
#
_symmetry.space_group_name_H-M   'P 1'
#
loop_
_entity.id
_entity.type
_entity.pdbx_description
1 polymer ?
#
loop_
_entity_poly.entity_id
_entity_poly.type
_entity_poly.pdbx_seq_one_letter_code
_entity_poly.pdbx_strand_id
1 'polypeptide(L)'
;MIRVLFCIGVNQNFFDATPEVGKQVWAAFGEMMKGIEHTDGIQVIGNMDDDRVMVGPSTGWPWTTYVLADAHDFDAVTAACNLFRSIQVGPGPDRLWKYCKVEARTGRELIIQA
;
A
#
# COMPACT_ATOMS: atom_id res chain seq x y z
N MET A 1 -20.62 0.98 -0.34
CA MET A 1 -19.44 0.97 0.54
C MET A 1 -18.80 -0.41 0.49
N ILE A 2 -17.51 -0.45 0.20
CA ILE A 2 -16.69 -1.64 0.00
C ILE A 2 -15.66 -1.67 1.14
N ARG A 3 -15.66 -2.74 1.94
CA ARG A 3 -14.57 -2.96 2.89
C ARG A 3 -13.34 -3.36 2.08
N VAL A 4 -12.19 -2.73 2.28
CA VAL A 4 -10.98 -3.05 1.53
C VAL A 4 -9.79 -3.22 2.46
N LEU A 5 -8.98 -4.25 2.17
CA LEU A 5 -7.65 -4.42 2.73
C LEU A 5 -6.63 -4.20 1.61
N PHE A 6 -5.88 -3.10 1.67
CA PHE A 6 -4.75 -2.86 0.79
C PHE A 6 -3.55 -3.62 1.32
N CYS A 7 -3.22 -4.72 0.67
CA CYS A 7 -2.12 -5.59 1.01
C CYS A 7 -0.84 -5.12 0.30
N ILE A 8 0.15 -4.63 1.04
CA ILE A 8 1.33 -3.99 0.48
C ILE A 8 2.58 -4.81 0.78
N GLY A 9 3.26 -5.24 -0.29
CA GLY A 9 4.51 -5.99 -0.20
C GLY A 9 5.68 -5.15 -0.64
N VAL A 10 6.79 -5.20 0.12
CA VAL A 10 8.08 -4.63 -0.30
C VAL A 10 8.83 -5.65 -1.17
N ASN A 11 9.36 -5.21 -2.30
CA ASN A 11 10.05 -6.06 -3.28
C ASN A 11 11.55 -6.18 -2.97
N GLN A 12 12.22 -7.20 -3.54
CA GLN A 12 13.67 -7.41 -3.38
C GLN A 12 14.50 -6.17 -3.82
N ASN A 13 14.08 -5.47 -4.86
CA ASN A 13 14.77 -4.26 -5.36
C ASN A 13 14.95 -3.16 -4.29
N PHE A 14 14.11 -3.12 -3.24
CA PHE A 14 14.30 -2.21 -2.12
C PHE A 14 15.45 -2.66 -1.22
N PHE A 15 15.55 -3.96 -0.93
CA PHE A 15 16.62 -4.52 -0.11
C PHE A 15 17.99 -4.49 -0.82
N ASP A 16 17.99 -4.55 -2.15
CA ASP A 16 19.20 -4.38 -2.96
C ASP A 16 19.62 -2.91 -3.13
N ALA A 17 18.77 -1.96 -2.72
CA ALA A 17 19.00 -0.55 -2.94
C ALA A 17 20.10 0.01 -2.04
N THR A 18 20.78 1.05 -2.50
CA THR A 18 21.69 1.82 -1.65
C THR A 18 20.88 2.52 -0.53
N PRO A 19 21.51 2.86 0.61
CA PRO A 19 20.81 3.57 1.68
C PRO A 19 20.17 4.90 1.24
N GLU A 20 20.77 5.57 0.26
CA GLU A 20 20.24 6.81 -0.32
C GLU A 20 18.91 6.56 -1.06
N VAL A 21 18.89 5.54 -1.94
CA VAL A 21 17.66 5.14 -2.63
C VAL A 21 16.63 4.61 -1.63
N GLY A 22 17.04 3.85 -0.63
CA GLY A 22 16.16 3.37 0.44
C GLY A 22 15.43 4.51 1.16
N LYS A 23 16.11 5.61 1.49
CA LYS A 23 15.47 6.81 2.08
C LYS A 23 14.45 7.45 1.14
N GLN A 24 14.74 7.49 -0.16
CA GLN A 24 13.83 8.04 -1.16
C GLN A 24 12.58 7.16 -1.30
N VAL A 25 12.73 5.82 -1.26
CA VAL A 25 11.60 4.88 -1.24
C VAL A 25 10.76 5.08 0.02
N TRP A 26 11.39 5.22 1.19
CA TRP A 26 10.67 5.52 2.44
C TRP A 26 9.87 6.82 2.38
N ALA A 27 10.42 7.88 1.80
CA ALA A 27 9.70 9.14 1.61
C ALA A 27 8.48 8.97 0.69
N ALA A 28 8.65 8.30 -0.46
CA ALA A 28 7.57 7.98 -1.40
C ALA A 28 6.51 7.06 -0.77
N PHE A 29 6.93 6.13 0.07
CA PHE A 29 6.02 5.25 0.82
C PHE A 29 5.15 6.05 1.79
N GLY A 30 5.76 6.98 2.55
CA GLY A 30 5.02 7.88 3.44
C GLY A 30 4.05 8.80 2.69
N GLU A 31 4.42 9.28 1.51
CA GLU A 31 3.52 10.02 0.62
C GLU A 31 2.34 9.15 0.17
N MET A 32 2.59 7.89 -0.20
CA MET A 32 1.55 6.94 -0.59
C MET A 32 0.58 6.65 0.56
N MET A 33 1.08 6.41 1.78
CA MET A 33 0.22 6.16 2.94
C MET A 33 -0.70 7.35 3.25
N LYS A 34 -0.15 8.57 3.21
CA LYS A 34 -0.95 9.80 3.30
C LYS A 34 -1.92 9.92 2.13
N GLY A 35 -1.49 9.59 0.91
CA GLY A 35 -2.33 9.64 -0.28
C GLY A 35 -3.54 8.69 -0.18
N ILE A 36 -3.38 7.49 0.39
CA ILE A 36 -4.51 6.57 0.64
C ILE A 36 -5.50 7.22 1.62
N GLU A 37 -5.01 7.78 2.73
CA GLU A 37 -5.86 8.46 3.73
C GLU A 37 -6.62 9.67 3.14
N HIS A 38 -6.03 10.38 2.18
CA HIS A 38 -6.61 11.55 1.54
C HIS A 38 -7.30 11.26 0.20
N THR A 39 -7.39 9.99 -0.22
CA THR A 39 -8.09 9.65 -1.47
C THR A 39 -9.59 9.87 -1.29
N ASP A 40 -10.19 10.67 -2.16
CA ASP A 40 -11.64 10.91 -2.13
C ASP A 40 -12.41 9.58 -2.17
N GLY A 41 -13.32 9.41 -1.20
CA GLY A 41 -14.10 8.20 -1.05
C GLY A 41 -13.41 7.06 -0.30
N ILE A 42 -12.21 7.27 0.26
CA ILE A 42 -11.55 6.33 1.19
C ILE A 42 -11.68 6.83 2.63
N GLN A 43 -12.03 5.92 3.54
CA GLN A 43 -11.96 6.10 4.99
C GLN A 43 -11.06 5.02 5.58
N VAL A 44 -9.86 5.40 6.02
CA VAL A 44 -8.93 4.48 6.68
C VAL A 44 -9.44 4.12 8.07
N ILE A 45 -9.48 2.82 8.36
CA ILE A 45 -9.89 2.25 9.66
C ILE A 45 -8.65 1.94 10.50
N GLY A 46 -7.59 1.42 9.88
CA GLY A 46 -6.35 1.09 10.58
C GLY A 46 -5.27 0.53 9.68
N ASN A 47 -4.09 0.33 10.27
CA ASN A 47 -2.91 -0.24 9.62
C ASN A 47 -2.36 -1.40 10.47
N MET A 48 -1.87 -2.44 9.81
CA MET A 48 -1.01 -3.48 10.39
C MET A 48 0.35 -3.40 9.69
N ASP A 49 1.39 -3.02 10.43
CA ASP A 49 2.75 -2.87 9.91
C ASP A 49 3.64 -3.96 10.48
N ASP A 50 4.05 -4.87 9.60
CA ASP A 50 4.88 -6.02 9.95
C ASP A 50 6.35 -5.76 9.65
N ASP A 51 6.76 -4.57 9.20
CA ASP A 51 8.14 -4.25 8.78
C ASP A 51 9.24 -4.61 9.81
N ARG A 52 8.91 -4.55 11.11
CA ARG A 52 9.83 -4.94 12.20
C ARG A 52 9.87 -6.44 12.48
N VAL A 53 8.84 -7.18 12.12
CA VAL A 53 8.69 -8.62 12.36
C VAL A 53 8.83 -9.45 11.08
N MET A 54 8.78 -8.80 9.92
CA MET A 54 9.02 -9.32 8.59
C MET A 54 10.22 -8.61 7.97
N VAL A 55 11.41 -9.17 8.19
CA VAL A 55 12.66 -8.63 7.64
C VAL A 55 12.98 -9.34 6.32
N GLY A 56 12.83 -8.62 5.21
CA GLY A 56 13.08 -9.14 3.85
C GLY A 56 11.90 -8.91 2.89
N PRO A 57 12.05 -9.28 1.60
CA PRO A 57 11.01 -9.03 0.60
C PRO A 57 9.75 -9.88 0.82
N SER A 58 8.58 -9.34 0.48
CA SER A 58 7.35 -10.11 0.38
C SER A 58 7.25 -10.84 -0.96
N THR A 59 7.48 -12.15 -0.96
CA THR A 59 7.27 -13.00 -2.15
C THR A 59 5.81 -13.42 -2.32
N GLY A 60 5.02 -13.40 -1.25
CA GLY A 60 3.60 -13.75 -1.20
C GLY A 60 2.99 -13.32 0.14
N TRP A 61 1.90 -13.97 0.55
CA TRP A 61 1.35 -13.78 1.90
C TRP A 61 2.26 -14.47 2.94
N PRO A 62 2.53 -13.84 4.11
CA PRO A 62 2.09 -12.52 4.55
C PRO A 62 2.82 -11.35 3.86
N TRP A 63 2.12 -10.23 3.68
CA TRP A 63 2.62 -8.96 3.15
C TRP A 63 3.31 -8.11 4.23
N THR A 64 4.15 -7.16 3.83
CA THR A 64 4.88 -6.27 4.76
C THR A 64 3.95 -5.37 5.56
N THR A 65 2.89 -4.85 4.95
CA THR A 65 1.92 -4.01 5.66
C THR A 65 0.54 -4.05 5.01
N TYR A 66 -0.48 -3.73 5.80
CA TYR A 66 -1.88 -3.82 5.41
C TYR A 66 -2.67 -2.60 5.88
N VAL A 67 -3.33 -1.89 4.96
CA VAL A 67 -4.24 -0.79 5.29
C VAL A 67 -5.69 -1.27 5.17
N LEU A 68 -6.42 -1.29 6.30
CA LEU A 68 -7.84 -1.57 6.34
C LEU A 68 -8.61 -0.25 6.17
N ALA A 69 -9.54 -0.22 5.22
CA ALA A 69 -10.35 0.96 4.93
C ALA A 69 -11.77 0.59 4.47
N ASP A 70 -12.67 1.55 4.53
CA ASP A 70 -13.92 1.54 3.79
C ASP A 70 -13.80 2.46 2.57
N ALA A 71 -14.24 1.98 1.41
CA ALA A 71 -14.26 2.73 0.17
C ALA A 71 -15.71 2.98 -0.28
N HIS A 72 -15.99 4.16 -0.82
CA HIS A 72 -17.32 4.48 -1.35
C HIS A 72 -17.70 3.55 -2.52
N ASP A 73 -16.78 3.40 -3.46
CA ASP A 73 -16.89 2.64 -4.70
C ASP A 73 -15.55 2.01 -5.12
N PHE A 74 -15.53 1.31 -6.25
CA PHE A 74 -14.33 0.64 -6.77
C PHE A 74 -13.34 1.62 -7.41
N ASP A 75 -13.81 2.79 -7.85
CA ASP A 75 -12.95 3.81 -8.44
C ASP A 75 -12.05 4.43 -7.37
N ALA A 76 -12.57 4.67 -6.16
CA ALA A 76 -11.78 5.07 -5.00
C ALA A 76 -10.69 4.03 -4.65
N VAL A 77 -11.03 2.73 -4.66
CA VAL A 77 -10.05 1.64 -4.45
C VAL A 77 -8.96 1.67 -5.54
N THR A 78 -9.37 1.87 -6.79
CA THR A 78 -8.46 1.93 -7.93
C THR A 78 -7.55 3.16 -7.86
N ALA A 79 -8.07 4.31 -7.46
CA ALA A 79 -7.32 5.55 -7.27
C ALA A 79 -6.23 5.37 -6.19
N ALA A 80 -6.58 4.79 -5.05
CA ALA A 80 -5.62 4.46 -3.99
C ALA A 80 -4.51 3.51 -4.48
N CYS A 81 -4.87 2.44 -5.20
CA CYS A 81 -3.88 1.54 -5.81
C CYS A 81 -3.00 2.25 -6.87
N ASN A 82 -3.53 3.26 -7.56
CA ASN A 82 -2.81 3.98 -8.60
C ASN A 82 -1.68 4.88 -8.05
N LEU A 83 -1.70 5.20 -6.76
CA LEU A 83 -0.62 5.93 -6.10
C LEU A 83 0.74 5.26 -6.28
N PHE A 84 0.77 3.92 -6.31
CA PHE A 84 2.00 3.16 -6.58
C PHE A 84 2.57 3.42 -7.98
N ARG A 85 1.71 3.77 -8.95
CA ARG A 85 2.10 4.11 -10.32
C ARG A 85 2.50 5.56 -10.48
N SER A 86 1.87 6.47 -9.72
CA SER A 86 2.05 7.92 -9.89
C SER A 86 3.17 8.50 -9.02
N ILE A 87 3.33 8.01 -7.78
CA ILE A 87 4.27 8.58 -6.83
C ILE A 87 5.70 8.27 -7.26
N GLN A 88 6.49 9.33 -7.36
CA GLN A 88 7.87 9.29 -7.80
C GLN A 88 8.81 8.94 -6.64
N VAL A 89 9.83 8.14 -6.93
CA VAL A 89 10.91 7.82 -6.00
C VAL A 89 12.13 8.64 -6.37
N GLY A 90 12.50 9.59 -5.52
CA GLY A 90 13.65 10.46 -5.74
C GLY A 90 13.51 11.35 -6.99
N PRO A 91 14.61 11.89 -7.55
CA PRO A 91 14.56 12.79 -8.70
C PRO A 91 14.44 12.07 -10.05
N GLY A 92 14.59 10.75 -10.08
CA GLY A 92 14.67 9.94 -11.31
C GLY A 92 13.29 9.51 -11.87
N PRO A 93 13.30 8.61 -12.87
CA PRO A 93 12.07 8.12 -13.51
C PRO A 93 11.33 7.08 -12.66
N ASP A 94 11.92 6.63 -11.55
CA ASP A 94 11.38 5.54 -10.76
C ASP A 94 10.06 5.93 -10.09
N ARG A 95 9.21 4.92 -9.94
CA ARG A 95 7.91 5.02 -9.28
C ARG A 95 7.83 3.96 -8.20
N LEU A 96 6.94 4.17 -7.23
CA LEU A 96 6.85 3.31 -6.05
C LEU A 96 6.60 1.84 -6.42
N TRP A 97 5.88 1.54 -7.51
CA TRP A 97 5.61 0.18 -7.99
C TRP A 97 6.89 -0.66 -8.24
N LYS A 98 8.04 -0.01 -8.51
CA LYS A 98 9.33 -0.69 -8.70
C LYS A 98 9.81 -1.35 -7.40
N TYR A 99 9.47 -0.76 -6.25
CA TYR A 99 9.97 -1.14 -4.94
C TYR A 99 8.90 -1.77 -4.04
N CYS A 100 7.63 -1.48 -4.30
CA CYS A 100 6.50 -2.03 -3.56
C CYS A 100 5.42 -2.49 -4.53
N LYS A 101 4.59 -3.44 -4.12
CA LYS A 101 3.36 -3.82 -4.83
C LYS A 101 2.17 -3.70 -3.89
N VAL A 102 0.99 -3.51 -4.48
CA VAL A 102 -0.28 -3.50 -3.76
C VAL A 102 -1.26 -4.48 -4.40
N GLU A 103 -1.95 -5.24 -3.55
CA GLU A 103 -3.12 -6.03 -3.93
C GLU A 103 -4.30 -5.57 -3.07
N ALA A 104 -5.37 -5.06 -3.68
CA ALA A 104 -6.59 -4.74 -2.95
C ALA A 104 -7.45 -6.00 -2.79
N ARG A 105 -7.81 -6.33 -1.55
CA ARG A 105 -8.82 -7.34 -1.23
C ARG A 105 -10.10 -6.62 -0.82
N THR A 106 -11.08 -6.64 -1.71
CA THR A 106 -12.39 -6.03 -1.46
C THR A 106 -13.34 -7.03 -0.83
N GLY A 107 -14.22 -6.53 0.03
CA GLY A 107 -15.23 -7.27 0.73
C GLY A 107 -16.44 -6.39 1.03
N ARG A 108 -17.27 -6.87 1.95
CA ARG A 108 -18.51 -6.22 2.36
C ARG A 108 -18.70 -6.42 3.86
N GLU A 109 -19.69 -5.72 4.40
CA GLU A 109 -20.13 -5.96 5.77
C GLU A 109 -20.51 -7.42 5.99
N LEU A 110 -20.14 -7.94 7.17
CA LEU A 110 -20.50 -9.28 7.62
C LEU A 110 -22.01 -9.30 7.93
N ILE A 111 -22.73 -10.17 7.23
CA ILE A 111 -24.14 -10.43 7.51
C ILE A 111 -24.21 -11.82 8.15
N ILE A 112 -24.51 -11.87 9.45
CA ILE A 112 -24.73 -13.11 10.18
C ILE A 112 -26.19 -13.51 9.96
N GLN A 113 -26.42 -14.67 9.38
CA GLN A 113 -27.76 -15.25 9.29
C GLN A 113 -28.11 -15.83 10.66
N ALA A 114 -29.28 -15.44 11.18
CA ALA A 114 -29.84 -15.98 12.41
C ALA A 114 -30.34 -17.42 12.19
#